data_AF-A0A3D2R4P8-F1
#
_entry.id   AF-A0A3D2R4P8-F1
#
_cell.length_a   1.000
_cell.length_b   1.000
_cell.length_c   1.000
_cell.angle_alpha   90.00
_cell.angle_beta   90.00
_cell.angle_gamma   90.00
#
_symmetry.space_group_name_H-M   'P 1'
#
loop_
_entity.id
_entity.type
_entity.pdbx_description
1 polymer ?
#
loop_
_entity_poly.entity_id
_entity_poly.type
_entity_poly.pdbx_seq_one_letter_code
_entity_poly.pdbx_strand_id
1 'polypeptide(L)'
;MVQDFLDSLKTKRTSITQSGACIGFAPFAAFAGKTYPLDLAKTLCQALIQKGHQVLLFGAPGQEAAQLTALAKDQKGIHVLAGKWTFAQELEVMSTLDLMIAMDSGNGHLAANFGLPVLTLWGATHPSLGFMPFGQGLKRQLYADRRQYPKIPTSVYGNKLPKGYAPLMRSIPVEDIVQKVEDLLG
;
A
#
# COMPACT_ATOMS: atom_id res chain seq x y z
N MET A 1 15.77 -16.49 10.12
CA MET A 1 15.43 -15.93 8.80
C MET A 1 14.46 -14.75 8.89
N VAL A 2 13.21 -14.94 9.35
CA VAL A 2 12.25 -13.82 9.56
C VAL A 2 12.67 -12.95 10.74
N GLN A 3 13.02 -13.58 11.87
CA GLN A 3 13.53 -12.87 13.05
C GLN A 3 14.77 -12.02 12.72
N ASP A 4 15.76 -12.58 12.01
CA ASP A 4 16.95 -11.83 11.57
C ASP A 4 16.59 -10.62 10.68
N PHE A 5 15.60 -10.77 9.81
CA PHE A 5 15.10 -9.65 9.01
C PHE A 5 14.44 -8.59 9.88
N LEU A 6 13.54 -8.98 10.78
CA LEU A 6 12.89 -8.07 11.73
C LEU A 6 13.91 -7.37 12.62
N ASP A 7 14.93 -8.08 13.10
CA ASP A 7 16.02 -7.54 13.89
C ASP A 7 16.89 -6.58 13.07
N SER A 8 17.09 -6.86 11.76
CA SER A 8 17.76 -5.92 10.85
C SER A 8 16.96 -4.62 10.64
N LEU A 9 15.62 -4.71 10.62
CA LEU A 9 14.75 -3.53 10.55
C LEU A 9 14.84 -2.73 11.85
N LYS A 10 14.82 -3.40 13.01
CA LYS A 10 14.92 -2.77 14.34
C LYS A 10 16.29 -2.15 14.60
N THR A 11 17.37 -2.81 14.22
CA THR A 11 18.75 -2.32 14.41
C THR A 11 19.00 -1.02 13.66
N LYS A 12 18.35 -0.84 12.49
CA LYS A 12 18.37 0.46 11.79
C LYS A 12 17.62 1.56 12.56
N ARG A 13 16.56 1.22 13.30
CA ARG A 13 15.78 2.16 14.14
C ARG A 13 16.48 2.56 15.44
N THR A 14 17.33 1.71 16.04
CA THR A 14 17.98 1.98 17.34
C THR A 14 19.24 2.83 17.27
N SER A 15 19.73 3.18 16.08
CA SER A 15 20.68 4.29 15.96
C SER A 15 19.95 5.59 16.29
N ILE A 16 20.44 6.35 17.28
CA ILE A 16 19.83 7.52 17.95
C ILE A 16 19.44 8.69 16.99
N THR A 17 19.51 8.49 15.67
CA THR A 17 19.34 9.49 14.62
C THR A 17 18.50 9.06 13.40
N GLN A 18 17.86 7.87 13.36
CA GLN A 18 16.98 7.49 12.21
C GLN A 18 15.48 7.58 12.53
N SER A 19 14.84 8.66 12.07
CA SER A 19 13.42 9.01 12.24
C SER A 19 12.45 8.32 11.27
N GLY A 20 12.79 7.14 10.74
CA GLY A 20 12.05 6.51 9.65
C GLY A 20 11.06 5.43 10.09
N ALA A 21 9.80 5.54 9.66
CA ALA A 21 8.79 4.49 9.80
C ALA A 21 9.00 3.31 8.83
N CYS A 22 8.47 2.15 9.20
CA CYS A 22 8.38 0.95 8.39
C CYS A 22 6.97 0.83 7.82
N ILE A 23 6.85 1.10 6.52
CA ILE A 23 5.57 1.22 5.81
C ILE A 23 5.37 -0.03 4.96
N GLY A 24 4.26 -0.73 5.19
CA GLY A 24 3.80 -1.76 4.27
C GLY A 24 3.10 -1.13 3.08
N PHE A 25 3.34 -1.66 1.88
CA PHE A 25 2.64 -1.23 0.68
C PHE A 25 2.22 -2.42 -0.18
N ALA A 26 0.91 -2.55 -0.41
CA ALA A 26 0.33 -3.54 -1.32
C ALA A 26 -0.40 -2.83 -2.47
N PRO A 27 0.25 -2.62 -3.64
CA PRO A 27 -0.31 -1.84 -4.75
C PRO A 27 -1.38 -2.57 -5.55
N PHE A 28 -1.61 -3.86 -5.29
CA PHE A 28 -2.50 -4.71 -6.08
C PHE A 28 -3.85 -4.95 -5.42
N ALA A 29 -4.82 -5.24 -6.28
CA ALA A 29 -6.14 -5.74 -5.94
C ALA A 29 -6.62 -6.69 -7.04
N ALA A 30 -7.73 -7.39 -6.78
CA ALA A 30 -8.28 -8.40 -7.70
C ALA A 30 -8.63 -7.87 -9.10
N PHE A 31 -8.83 -6.55 -9.26
CA PHE A 31 -9.23 -5.95 -10.53
C PHE A 31 -8.34 -4.75 -10.87
N ALA A 32 -8.01 -4.58 -12.14
CA ALA A 32 -7.13 -3.53 -12.63
C ALA A 32 -7.60 -2.11 -12.22
N GLY A 33 -8.91 -1.89 -12.16
CA GLY A 33 -9.50 -0.62 -11.72
C GLY A 33 -9.29 -0.29 -10.24
N LYS A 34 -8.72 -1.22 -9.46
CA LYS A 34 -8.41 -1.07 -8.04
C LYS A 34 -6.90 -1.17 -7.77
N THR A 35 -6.08 -1.39 -8.80
CA THR A 35 -4.63 -1.57 -8.68
C THR A 35 -3.91 -0.24 -8.94
N TYR A 36 -3.02 0.16 -8.04
CA TYR A 36 -2.23 1.37 -8.24
C TYR A 36 -1.19 1.16 -9.35
N PRO A 37 -1.04 2.09 -10.32
CA PRO A 37 -0.12 1.93 -11.43
C PRO A 37 1.32 1.72 -10.97
N LEU A 38 2.02 0.73 -11.53
CA LEU A 38 3.35 0.33 -11.07
C LEU A 38 4.41 1.42 -11.20
N ASP A 39 4.31 2.28 -12.21
CA ASP A 39 5.18 3.44 -12.38
C ASP A 39 4.98 4.44 -11.23
N LEU A 40 3.72 4.73 -10.86
CA LEU A 40 3.41 5.60 -9.71
C LEU A 40 3.74 4.92 -8.38
N ALA A 41 3.54 3.61 -8.26
CA ALA A 41 3.94 2.83 -7.11
C ALA A 41 5.46 2.94 -6.87
N LYS A 42 6.26 2.90 -7.94
CA LYS A 42 7.72 3.11 -7.85
C LYS A 42 8.05 4.52 -7.35
N THR A 43 7.43 5.55 -7.95
CA THR A 43 7.62 6.94 -7.54
C THR A 43 7.24 7.15 -6.07
N LEU A 44 6.12 6.56 -5.62
CA LEU A 44 5.69 6.59 -4.23
C LEU A 44 6.74 5.98 -3.30
N CYS A 45 7.22 4.76 -3.59
CA CYS A 45 8.25 4.13 -2.78
C CYS A 45 9.52 4.99 -2.67
N GLN A 46 9.94 5.60 -3.80
CA GLN A 46 11.11 6.47 -3.84
C GLN A 46 10.90 7.73 -3.00
N ALA A 47 9.73 8.35 -3.07
CA ALA A 47 9.39 9.52 -2.26
C ALA A 47 9.38 9.19 -0.75
N LEU A 48 8.81 8.05 -0.36
CA LEU A 48 8.82 7.59 1.04
C LEU A 48 10.24 7.31 1.55
N ILE A 49 11.12 6.73 0.71
CA ILE A 49 12.53 6.52 1.06
C ILE A 49 13.26 7.86 1.24
N GLN A 50 12.98 8.86 0.40
CA GLN A 50 13.56 10.19 0.54
C GLN A 50 13.13 10.88 1.85
N LYS A 51 11.97 10.51 2.40
CA LYS A 51 11.50 10.90 3.73
C LYS A 51 12.17 10.11 4.88
N GLY A 52 13.06 9.18 4.57
CA GLY A 52 13.77 8.35 5.53
C GLY A 52 13.04 7.08 5.93
N HIS A 53 11.89 6.77 5.31
CA HIS A 53 11.12 5.56 5.61
C HIS A 53 11.67 4.32 4.92
N GLN A 54 11.28 3.15 5.40
CA GLN A 54 11.49 1.87 4.74
C GLN A 54 10.16 1.34 4.21
N VAL A 55 10.17 0.77 3.01
CA VAL A 55 8.96 0.26 2.34
C VAL A 55 9.03 -1.24 2.19
N LEU A 56 8.05 -1.96 2.73
CA LEU A 56 7.88 -3.40 2.62
C LEU A 56 6.76 -3.69 1.62
N LEU A 57 7.08 -4.35 0.51
CA LEU A 57 6.14 -4.61 -0.57
C LEU A 57 5.45 -5.97 -0.40
N PHE A 58 4.13 -5.92 -0.30
CA PHE A 58 3.24 -7.07 -0.17
C PHE A 58 2.50 -7.33 -1.49
N GLY A 59 2.23 -8.60 -1.78
CA GLY A 59 1.55 -9.03 -3.00
C GLY A 59 1.53 -10.55 -3.13
N ALA A 60 0.77 -11.07 -4.08
CA ALA A 60 0.69 -12.49 -4.35
C ALA A 60 2.01 -13.06 -4.93
N PRO A 61 2.29 -14.35 -4.72
CA PRO A 61 3.38 -15.02 -5.44
C PRO A 61 3.13 -15.02 -6.96
N GLY A 62 4.20 -15.21 -7.73
CA GLY A 62 4.13 -15.24 -9.20
C GLY A 62 4.24 -13.85 -9.82
N GLN A 63 3.25 -13.43 -10.59
CA GLN A 63 3.32 -12.21 -11.42
C GLN A 63 3.51 -10.94 -10.59
N GLU A 64 2.75 -10.77 -9.51
CA GLU A 64 2.85 -9.59 -8.63
C GLU A 64 4.23 -9.52 -7.97
N ALA A 65 4.70 -10.63 -7.39
CA ALA A 65 6.06 -10.72 -6.83
C ALA A 65 7.15 -10.37 -7.85
N ALA A 66 7.03 -10.82 -9.11
CA ALA A 66 7.97 -10.48 -10.17
C ALA A 66 7.96 -8.98 -10.51
N GLN A 67 6.77 -8.37 -10.59
CA GLN A 67 6.61 -6.93 -10.81
C GLN A 67 7.20 -6.10 -9.66
N LEU A 68 6.94 -6.49 -8.41
CA LEU A 68 7.51 -5.83 -7.23
C LEU A 68 9.03 -5.98 -7.17
N THR A 69 9.56 -7.14 -7.55
CA THR A 69 11.01 -7.39 -7.63
C THR A 69 11.65 -6.48 -8.68
N ALA A 70 11.03 -6.34 -9.86
CA ALA A 70 11.50 -5.41 -10.88
C ALA A 70 11.42 -3.95 -10.42
N LEU A 71 10.36 -3.58 -9.70
CA LEU A 71 10.16 -2.23 -9.14
C LEU A 71 11.24 -1.89 -8.11
N ALA A 72 11.57 -2.83 -7.22
CA ALA A 72 12.54 -2.67 -6.14
C ALA A 72 14.01 -2.77 -6.60
N LYS A 73 14.25 -3.15 -7.86
CA LYS A 73 15.59 -3.34 -8.40
C LYS A 73 16.44 -2.07 -8.21
N ASP A 74 17.62 -2.25 -7.62
CA ASP A 74 18.61 -1.21 -7.33
C ASP A 74 18.12 -0.11 -6.35
N GLN A 75 17.03 -0.33 -5.61
CA GLN A 75 16.52 0.61 -4.61
C GLN A 75 16.85 0.14 -3.18
N LYS A 76 17.71 0.88 -2.48
CA LYS A 76 17.93 0.68 -1.04
C LYS A 76 16.69 1.18 -0.27
N GLY A 77 16.22 0.40 0.70
CA GLY A 77 15.05 0.75 1.53
C GLY A 77 13.71 0.22 1.00
N ILE A 78 13.68 -0.43 -0.17
CA ILE A 78 12.52 -1.21 -0.65
C ILE A 78 12.78 -2.70 -0.41
N HIS A 79 11.87 -3.37 0.29
CA HIS A 79 11.98 -4.77 0.65
C HIS A 79 10.78 -5.54 0.11
N VAL A 80 10.98 -6.38 -0.91
CA VAL A 80 9.91 -7.24 -1.44
C VAL A 80 9.71 -8.44 -0.53
N LEU A 81 8.49 -8.61 0.00
CA LEU A 81 8.08 -9.78 0.78
C LEU A 81 7.31 -10.79 -0.06
N ALA A 82 6.53 -10.28 -1.03
CA ALA A 82 5.69 -11.06 -1.91
C ALA A 82 6.40 -12.30 -2.48
N GLY A 83 5.84 -13.47 -2.19
CA GLY A 83 6.33 -14.75 -2.70
C GLY A 83 7.66 -15.24 -2.11
N LYS A 84 8.21 -14.57 -1.10
CA LYS A 84 9.44 -15.01 -0.41
C LYS A 84 9.17 -15.83 0.84
N TRP A 85 8.05 -15.58 1.51
CA TRP A 85 7.74 -16.18 2.80
C TRP A 85 6.40 -16.89 2.79
N THR A 86 6.17 -17.70 3.81
CA THR A 86 4.84 -18.27 4.05
C THR A 86 3.88 -17.17 4.47
N PHE A 87 2.57 -17.39 4.26
CA PHE A 87 1.55 -16.42 4.65
C PHE A 87 1.62 -16.05 6.14
N ALA A 88 1.87 -17.02 7.03
CA ALA A 88 2.00 -16.76 8.47
C ALA A 88 3.19 -15.82 8.79
N GLN A 89 4.32 -15.99 8.09
CA GLN A 89 5.49 -15.13 8.24
C GLN A 89 5.25 -13.73 7.66
N GLU A 90 4.52 -13.61 6.55
CA GLU A 90 4.10 -12.30 6.04
C GLU A 90 3.20 -11.56 7.03
N LEU A 91 2.28 -12.26 7.71
CA LEU A 91 1.44 -11.69 8.76
C LEU A 91 2.26 -11.27 9.99
N GLU A 92 3.25 -12.08 10.39
CA GLU A 92 4.17 -11.74 11.47
C GLU A 92 4.89 -10.42 11.16
N VAL A 93 5.42 -10.26 9.95
CA VAL A 93 6.08 -9.01 9.56
C VAL A 93 5.08 -7.86 9.41
N MET A 94 3.89 -8.10 8.87
CA MET A 94 2.82 -7.09 8.78
C MET A 94 2.50 -6.50 10.15
N SER A 95 2.46 -7.33 11.21
CA SER A 95 2.16 -6.88 12.57
C SER A 95 3.20 -5.90 13.17
N THR A 96 4.37 -5.77 12.54
CA THR A 96 5.47 -4.89 12.99
C THR A 96 5.57 -3.57 12.21
N LEU A 97 4.65 -3.35 11.26
CA LEU A 97 4.58 -2.12 10.48
C LEU A 97 4.11 -0.95 11.36
N ASP A 98 4.52 0.25 10.98
CA ASP A 98 4.00 1.49 11.59
C ASP A 98 2.75 1.98 10.84
N LEU A 99 2.64 1.68 9.54
CA LEU A 99 1.51 2.01 8.68
C LEU A 99 1.41 1.04 7.49
N MET A 100 0.19 0.79 7.01
CA MET A 100 -0.07 0.03 5.78
C MET A 100 -0.74 0.90 4.73
N ILE A 101 -0.17 0.99 3.53
CA ILE A 101 -0.81 1.52 2.34
C ILE A 101 -1.33 0.34 1.54
N ALA A 102 -2.63 0.29 1.27
CA ALA A 102 -3.23 -0.81 0.54
C ALA A 102 -4.31 -0.32 -0.40
N MET A 103 -4.60 -1.11 -1.43
CA MET A 103 -5.81 -0.93 -2.20
C MET A 103 -7.02 -1.40 -1.39
N ASP A 104 -8.22 -1.25 -1.93
CA ASP A 104 -9.40 -2.01 -1.47
C ASP A 104 -9.19 -3.52 -1.75
N SER A 105 -8.40 -4.16 -0.89
CA SER A 105 -7.91 -5.54 -1.01
C SER A 105 -7.65 -6.18 0.36
N GLY A 106 -7.42 -7.50 0.37
CA GLY A 106 -7.26 -8.28 1.60
C GLY A 106 -6.13 -7.79 2.51
N ASN A 107 -5.02 -7.30 1.96
CA ASN A 107 -3.89 -6.80 2.74
C ASN A 107 -4.28 -5.64 3.67
N GLY A 108 -5.16 -4.73 3.22
CA GLY A 108 -5.66 -3.63 4.05
C GLY A 108 -6.51 -4.13 5.23
N HIS A 109 -7.37 -5.13 5.00
CA HIS A 109 -8.17 -5.74 6.06
C HIS A 109 -7.32 -6.51 7.08
N LEU A 110 -6.34 -7.27 6.62
CA LEU A 110 -5.41 -8.01 7.48
C LEU A 110 -4.62 -7.05 8.38
N ALA A 111 -4.09 -5.96 7.81
CA ALA A 111 -3.36 -4.96 8.58
C ALA A 111 -4.25 -4.26 9.63
N ALA A 112 -5.49 -3.94 9.27
CA ALA A 112 -6.45 -3.34 10.21
C ALA A 112 -6.75 -4.27 11.41
N ASN A 113 -6.77 -5.59 11.20
CA ASN A 113 -6.98 -6.56 12.29
C ASN A 113 -5.81 -6.61 13.28
N PHE A 114 -4.61 -6.18 12.90
CA PHE A 114 -3.49 -5.98 13.81
C PHE A 114 -3.52 -4.62 14.53
N GLY A 115 -4.58 -3.82 14.33
CA GLY A 115 -4.70 -2.48 14.89
C GLY A 115 -3.85 -1.42 14.19
N LEU A 116 -3.27 -1.76 13.03
CA LEU A 116 -2.40 -0.86 12.28
C LEU A 116 -3.23 0.26 11.63
N PRO A 117 -2.66 1.48 11.49
CA PRO A 117 -3.23 2.48 10.61
C PRO A 117 -3.09 2.02 9.15
N VAL A 118 -4.21 2.03 8.43
CA VAL A 118 -4.30 1.63 7.03
C VAL A 118 -4.78 2.81 6.19
N LEU A 119 -3.89 3.32 5.32
CA LEU A 119 -4.24 4.25 4.27
C LEU A 119 -4.73 3.46 3.04
N THR A 120 -6.04 3.50 2.78
CA THR A 120 -6.62 2.78 1.65
C THR A 120 -6.75 3.69 0.42
N LEU A 121 -6.27 3.20 -0.73
CA LEU A 121 -6.43 3.84 -2.03
C LEU A 121 -7.59 3.19 -2.80
N TRP A 122 -8.57 4.00 -3.17
CA TRP A 122 -9.82 3.55 -3.78
C TRP A 122 -9.91 3.96 -5.24
N GLY A 123 -10.08 2.96 -6.10
CA GLY A 123 -10.24 3.17 -7.53
C GLY A 123 -11.67 3.09 -8.01
N ALA A 124 -11.96 2.01 -8.73
CA ALA A 124 -13.28 1.68 -9.26
C ALA A 124 -14.36 1.49 -8.18
N THR A 125 -13.96 1.33 -6.91
CA THR A 125 -14.83 1.22 -5.73
C THR A 125 -14.77 2.49 -4.87
N HIS A 126 -15.57 2.55 -3.81
CA HIS A 126 -15.62 3.69 -2.90
C HIS A 126 -15.97 3.23 -1.48
N PRO A 127 -15.43 3.85 -0.41
CA PRO A 127 -15.69 3.43 0.98
C PRO A 127 -17.17 3.45 1.38
N SER A 128 -18.01 4.24 0.68
CA SER A 128 -19.47 4.25 0.90
C SER A 128 -20.16 2.92 0.62
N LEU A 129 -19.47 1.95 0.00
CA LEU A 129 -19.97 0.59 -0.20
C LEU A 129 -19.85 -0.30 1.06
N GLY A 130 -19.23 0.20 2.14
CA GLY A 130 -19.11 -0.53 3.41
C GLY A 130 -17.91 -1.48 3.51
N PHE A 131 -17.00 -1.46 2.53
CA PHE A 131 -15.79 -2.31 2.51
C PHE A 131 -14.55 -1.63 3.12
N MET A 132 -14.70 -0.49 3.80
CA MET A 132 -13.57 0.17 4.46
C MET A 132 -12.95 -0.77 5.52
N PRO A 133 -11.61 -0.89 5.60
CA PRO A 133 -11.00 -1.69 6.65
C PRO A 133 -11.44 -1.22 8.05
N PHE A 134 -11.62 -2.18 8.95
CA PHE A 134 -12.23 -1.94 10.25
C PHE A 134 -11.47 -0.88 11.06
N GLY A 135 -12.21 0.03 11.70
CA GLY A 135 -11.65 1.03 12.61
C GLY A 135 -10.80 2.14 11.98
N GLN A 136 -10.72 2.24 10.65
CA GLN A 136 -9.81 3.21 10.00
C GLN A 136 -10.40 4.61 9.83
N GLY A 137 -11.72 4.70 9.61
CA GLY A 137 -12.44 5.97 9.41
C GLY A 137 -12.10 6.68 8.08
N LEU A 138 -12.85 7.74 7.77
CA LEU A 138 -12.73 8.47 6.50
C LEU A 138 -11.40 9.22 6.35
N LYS A 139 -10.75 9.55 7.47
CA LYS A 139 -9.46 10.27 7.46
C LYS A 139 -8.33 9.44 6.86
N ARG A 140 -8.47 8.13 6.68
CA ARG A 140 -7.42 7.25 6.13
C ARG A 140 -7.76 6.70 4.75
N GLN A 141 -8.57 7.45 3.98
CA GLN A 141 -9.06 7.03 2.68
C GLN A 141 -8.64 8.07 1.62
N LEU A 142 -8.06 7.62 0.52
CA LEU A 142 -7.86 8.42 -0.70
C LEU A 142 -8.56 7.73 -1.86
N TYR A 143 -9.20 8.50 -2.73
CA TYR A 143 -10.02 7.94 -3.81
C TYR A 143 -9.76 8.67 -5.11
N ALA A 144 -9.91 7.95 -6.22
CA ALA A 144 -9.84 8.52 -7.56
C ALA A 144 -10.84 9.69 -7.72
N ASP A 145 -10.46 10.71 -8.50
CA ASP A 145 -11.23 11.94 -8.62
C ASP A 145 -12.60 11.68 -9.27
N ARG A 146 -13.66 11.76 -8.45
CA ARG A 146 -15.04 11.53 -8.89
C ARG A 146 -15.60 12.65 -9.77
N ARG A 147 -14.94 13.81 -9.86
CA ARG A 147 -15.30 14.83 -10.87
C ARG A 147 -14.85 14.40 -12.26
N GLN A 148 -13.67 13.78 -12.35
CA GLN A 148 -13.15 13.21 -13.59
C GLN A 148 -13.81 11.85 -13.92
N TYR A 149 -14.12 11.06 -12.90
CA TYR A 149 -14.71 9.72 -12.99
C TYR A 149 -16.03 9.62 -12.22
N PRO A 150 -17.10 10.33 -12.64
CA PRO A 150 -18.35 10.45 -11.89
C PRO A 150 -19.13 9.15 -11.69
N LYS A 151 -18.81 8.10 -12.45
CA LYS A 151 -19.44 6.78 -12.30
C LYS A 151 -18.82 5.93 -11.20
N ILE A 152 -17.87 6.44 -10.41
CA ILE A 152 -17.35 5.73 -9.23
C ILE A 152 -18.36 5.81 -8.08
N PRO A 153 -18.69 4.67 -7.43
CA PRO A 153 -18.19 3.32 -7.71
C PRO A 153 -18.81 2.71 -8.99
N THR A 154 -17.99 2.08 -9.82
CA THR A 154 -18.41 1.54 -11.13
C THR A 154 -19.10 0.18 -11.03
N SER A 155 -18.83 -0.56 -9.95
CA SER A 155 -19.61 -1.70 -9.46
C SER A 155 -19.31 -1.94 -7.97
N VAL A 156 -20.08 -2.81 -7.32
CA VAL A 156 -19.86 -3.17 -5.91
C VAL A 156 -18.45 -3.71 -5.67
N TYR A 157 -17.93 -4.53 -6.59
CA TYR A 157 -16.62 -5.17 -6.46
C TYR A 157 -15.50 -4.48 -7.26
N GLY A 158 -15.81 -3.45 -8.05
CA GLY A 158 -14.85 -2.80 -8.96
C GLY A 158 -14.48 -3.63 -10.20
N ASN A 159 -15.28 -4.65 -10.52
CA ASN A 159 -15.07 -5.57 -11.65
C ASN A 159 -15.65 -5.08 -12.99
N LYS A 160 -16.27 -3.89 -13.02
CA LYS A 160 -16.78 -3.26 -14.25
C LYS A 160 -16.09 -1.92 -14.44
N LEU A 161 -15.47 -1.69 -15.58
CA LEU A 161 -14.80 -0.42 -15.90
C LEU A 161 -15.44 0.21 -17.14
N PRO A 162 -16.01 1.42 -17.02
CA PRO A 162 -16.47 2.16 -18.19
C PRO A 162 -15.32 2.50 -19.15
N LYS A 163 -15.64 2.68 -20.44
CA LYS A 163 -14.66 3.17 -21.43
C LYS A 163 -14.07 4.51 -20.95
N GLY A 164 -12.74 4.62 -21.02
CA GLY A 164 -12.00 5.82 -20.57
C GLY A 164 -11.62 5.83 -19.09
N TYR A 165 -12.02 4.82 -18.29
CA TYR A 165 -11.70 4.76 -16.86
C TYR A 165 -10.40 3.99 -16.58
N ALA A 166 -9.75 3.41 -17.58
CA ALA A 166 -8.46 2.72 -17.41
C ALA A 166 -7.41 3.52 -16.60
N PRO A 167 -7.25 4.85 -16.76
CA PRO A 167 -6.28 5.62 -15.98
C PRO A 167 -6.81 6.10 -14.62
N LEU A 168 -7.98 5.67 -14.13
CA LEU A 168 -8.61 6.29 -12.95
C LEU A 168 -7.72 6.33 -11.70
N MET A 169 -6.93 5.28 -11.45
CA MET A 169 -6.04 5.23 -10.28
C MET A 169 -4.92 6.27 -10.34
N ARG A 170 -4.60 6.78 -11.54
CA ARG A 170 -3.63 7.88 -11.73
C ARG A 170 -4.15 9.22 -11.22
N SER A 171 -5.45 9.37 -10.99
CA SER A 171 -6.02 10.58 -10.38
C SER A 171 -5.84 10.64 -8.87
N ILE A 172 -5.18 9.64 -8.27
CA ILE A 172 -4.67 9.70 -6.89
C ILE A 172 -3.17 10.05 -6.97
N PRO A 173 -2.80 11.33 -6.76
CA PRO A 173 -1.42 11.77 -6.91
C PRO A 173 -0.49 11.17 -5.86
N VAL A 174 0.78 10.99 -6.21
CA VAL A 174 1.78 10.41 -5.28
C VAL A 174 2.01 11.35 -4.10
N GLU A 175 2.06 12.64 -4.38
CA GLU A 175 2.22 13.72 -3.42
C GLU A 175 1.13 13.71 -2.34
N ASP A 176 -0.12 13.45 -2.72
CA ASP A 176 -1.25 13.35 -1.79
C ASP A 176 -1.08 12.13 -0.87
N ILE A 177 -0.62 11.01 -1.43
CA ILE A 177 -0.37 9.79 -0.64
C ILE A 177 0.79 10.04 0.34
N VAL A 178 1.89 10.64 -0.11
CA VAL A 178 3.04 10.96 0.74
C VAL A 178 2.63 11.91 1.85
N GLN A 179 1.98 13.03 1.54
CA GLN A 179 1.50 13.97 2.54
C GLN A 179 0.61 13.28 3.56
N LYS A 180 -0.28 12.40 3.09
CA LYS A 180 -1.18 11.67 3.97
C LYS A 180 -0.48 10.69 4.89
N VAL A 181 0.61 10.07 4.42
CA VAL A 181 1.46 9.19 5.23
C VAL A 181 2.14 10.00 6.34
N GLU A 182 2.74 11.14 6.01
CA GLU A 182 3.39 12.02 7.01
C GLU A 182 2.37 12.47 8.07
N ASP A 183 1.19 12.96 7.66
CA ASP A 183 0.11 13.37 8.57
C ASP A 183 -0.34 12.26 9.54
N LEU A 184 -0.24 10.99 9.12
CA LEU A 184 -0.64 9.84 9.93
C LEU A 184 0.46 9.35 10.86
N LEU A 185 1.73 9.65 10.56
CA LEU A 185 2.89 9.23 11.33
C LEU A 185 3.33 10.28 12.37
N GLY A 186 2.95 11.55 12.21
CA GLY A 186 3.18 12.62 13.18
C GLY A 186 4.04 13.75 12.64
#